data_AF-A0A1C0Z4W2-F1
#
_entry.id   AF-A0A1C0Z4W2-F1
#
_cell.length_a   1.000
_cell.length_b   1.000
_cell.length_c   1.000
_cell.angle_alpha   90.00
_cell.angle_beta   90.00
_cell.angle_gamma   90.00
#
_symmetry.space_group_name_H-M   'P 1'
#
loop_
_entity.id
_entity.type
_entity.pdbx_description
1 polymer ?
#
loop_
_entity_poly.entity_id
_entity_poly.type
_entity_poly.pdbx_seq_one_letter_code
_entity_poly.pdbx_strand_id
1 'polypeptide(L)'
;MSKKMEKKYIPLATFFQSATQNEVTLTFESLENIMGQALPNAAYLNMSWWKKTKPPLTHFLAWTNADYYVVDVKLGSSITFSRLNPFEHNETDDYKNTNAFVIRSIETEDARPYINLLEEIYNETDYLPYASETRQLTVQGVRKMMGEWRKAKNSTVLLCIFNGQFAGYLALTGDNASRRQHVAHIEIGVKESFQKQGVATSLLQTAEQWALDRNITRLELSVCSQDKASQQFFAKHEFIVEGTRHQSMFVNDTFVDELFISKLLK
;
A
#
# COMPACT_ATOMS: atom_id res chain seq x y z
N MET A 1 10.84 -25.85 18.28
CA MET A 1 9.68 -24.95 18.12
C MET A 1 10.15 -23.68 17.43
N SER A 2 9.86 -23.50 16.14
CA SER A 2 10.14 -22.25 15.42
C SER A 2 9.40 -21.12 16.11
N LYS A 3 10.12 -20.10 16.62
CA LYS A 3 9.49 -18.96 17.28
C LYS A 3 8.76 -18.12 16.23
N LYS A 4 7.44 -18.07 16.35
CA LYS A 4 6.57 -17.27 15.48
C LYS A 4 6.82 -15.78 15.72
N MET A 5 7.13 -15.04 14.66
CA MET A 5 7.29 -13.58 14.69
C MET A 5 5.96 -12.91 15.11
N GLU A 6 6.04 -11.82 15.87
CA GLU A 6 4.84 -11.04 16.21
C GLU A 6 4.21 -10.44 14.95
N LYS A 7 2.88 -10.46 14.87
CA LYS A 7 2.12 -10.03 13.68
C LYS A 7 2.47 -8.62 13.21
N LYS A 8 2.76 -7.70 14.13
CA LYS A 8 3.08 -6.29 13.85
C LYS A 8 4.38 -6.08 13.06
N TYR A 9 5.26 -7.08 13.01
CA TYR A 9 6.51 -7.02 12.23
C TYR A 9 6.40 -7.74 10.88
N ILE A 10 5.28 -8.41 10.58
CA ILE A 10 5.07 -9.07 9.29
C ILE A 10 5.20 -8.08 8.11
N PRO A 11 4.62 -6.87 8.14
CA PRO A 11 4.79 -5.93 7.03
C PRO A 11 6.25 -5.54 6.79
N LEU A 12 7.01 -5.37 7.87
CA LEU A 12 8.45 -5.10 7.80
C LEU A 12 9.21 -6.29 7.21
N ALA A 13 8.83 -7.51 7.56
CA ALA A 13 9.41 -8.72 6.99
C ALA A 13 9.12 -8.84 5.49
N THR A 14 7.87 -8.59 5.08
CA THR A 14 7.47 -8.57 3.67
C THR A 14 8.25 -7.53 2.88
N PHE A 15 8.47 -6.33 3.46
CA PHE A 15 9.29 -5.29 2.85
C PHE A 15 10.72 -5.76 2.58
N PHE A 16 11.41 -6.34 3.58
CA PHE A 16 12.78 -6.82 3.37
C PHE A 16 12.86 -8.04 2.45
N GLN A 17 11.81 -8.88 2.41
CA GLN A 17 11.75 -10.00 1.50
C GLN A 17 11.54 -9.57 0.04
N SER A 18 10.80 -8.49 -0.21
CA SER A 18 10.68 -7.88 -1.54
C SER A 18 11.86 -6.98 -1.90
N ALA A 19 12.65 -6.56 -0.91
CA ALA A 19 13.81 -5.71 -1.11
C ALA A 19 14.91 -6.42 -1.91
N THR A 20 15.42 -5.69 -2.89
CA THR A 20 16.50 -6.14 -3.77
C THR A 20 17.79 -5.33 -3.58
N GLN A 21 17.73 -4.23 -2.83
CA GLN A 21 18.86 -3.35 -2.61
C GLN A 21 19.88 -4.02 -1.68
N ASN A 22 21.17 -3.96 -2.00
CA ASN A 22 22.21 -4.49 -1.11
C ASN A 22 22.27 -3.71 0.21
N GLU A 23 22.01 -2.40 0.17
CA GLU A 23 21.92 -1.53 1.32
C GLU A 23 20.62 -0.74 1.30
N VAL A 24 19.95 -0.64 2.46
CA VAL A 24 18.67 0.05 2.65
C VAL A 24 18.80 0.94 3.89
N THR A 25 18.57 2.23 3.73
CA THR A 25 18.46 3.16 4.87
C THR A 25 17.03 3.61 5.03
N LEU A 26 16.43 3.35 6.20
CA LEU A 26 15.07 3.75 6.52
C LEU A 26 15.05 4.72 7.69
N THR A 27 14.27 5.78 7.59
CA THR A 27 13.96 6.63 8.73
C THR A 27 13.04 5.90 9.72
N PHE A 28 12.96 6.38 10.96
CA PHE A 28 12.00 5.84 11.93
C PHE A 28 10.56 5.97 11.42
N GLU A 29 10.21 7.11 10.84
CA GLU A 29 8.93 7.32 10.17
C GLU A 29 8.71 6.32 9.03
N SER A 30 9.71 6.06 8.19
CA SER A 30 9.62 5.07 7.11
C SER A 30 9.33 3.66 7.63
N LEU A 31 9.98 3.28 8.73
CA LEU A 31 9.76 1.99 9.40
C LEU A 31 8.35 1.89 9.98
N GLU A 32 7.86 2.96 10.60
CA GLU A 32 6.49 3.03 11.13
C GLU A 32 5.44 3.00 10.03
N ASN A 33 5.68 3.68 8.91
CA ASN A 33 4.83 3.63 7.72
C ASN A 33 4.75 2.19 7.16
N ILE A 34 5.90 1.50 7.06
CA ILE A 34 5.95 0.10 6.65
C ILE A 34 5.15 -0.78 7.62
N MET A 35 5.32 -0.59 8.92
CA MET A 35 4.66 -1.40 9.95
C MET A 35 3.17 -1.08 10.13
N GLY A 36 2.73 0.14 9.82
CA GLY A 36 1.39 0.65 10.10
C GLY A 36 1.14 1.02 11.57
N GLN A 37 2.20 1.14 12.36
CA GLN A 37 2.12 1.49 13.77
C GLN A 37 3.46 2.00 14.29
N ALA A 38 3.41 2.76 15.38
CA ALA A 38 4.61 3.30 16.03
C ALA A 38 5.57 2.20 16.48
N LEU A 39 6.87 2.49 16.36
CA LEU A 39 7.92 1.68 16.93
C LEU A 39 7.86 1.75 18.46
N PRO A 40 8.23 0.68 19.19
CA PRO A 40 8.28 0.74 20.64
C PRO A 40 9.35 1.73 21.11
N ASN A 41 9.13 2.41 22.24
CA ASN A 41 10.09 3.37 22.82
C ASN A 41 11.54 2.82 22.92
N ALA A 42 11.69 1.51 23.15
CA ALA A 42 13.00 0.87 23.19
C ALA A 42 13.80 1.00 21.88
N ALA A 43 13.12 1.02 20.72
CA ALA A 43 13.75 1.21 19.41
C ALA A 43 14.34 2.63 19.26
N TYR A 44 13.70 3.62 19.87
CA TYR A 44 14.15 5.02 19.87
C TYR A 44 15.33 5.27 20.81
N LEU A 45 15.35 4.58 21.94
CA LEU A 45 16.29 4.88 23.03
C LEU A 45 17.54 3.99 23.06
N ASN A 46 17.47 2.78 22.49
CA ASN A 46 18.51 1.77 22.70
C ASN A 46 19.01 1.18 21.37
N MET A 47 20.28 1.41 21.04
CA MET A 47 20.93 0.78 19.87
C MET A 47 20.88 -0.75 19.94
N SER A 48 20.95 -1.30 21.16
CA SER A 48 20.84 -2.74 21.40
C SER A 48 19.50 -3.30 20.93
N TRP A 49 18.41 -2.53 20.86
CA TRP A 49 17.15 -3.03 20.32
C TRP A 49 17.29 -3.45 18.85
N TRP A 50 18.07 -2.70 18.06
CA TRP A 50 18.36 -2.98 16.65
C TRP A 50 19.41 -4.08 16.47
N LYS A 51 20.43 -4.12 17.32
CA LYS A 51 21.53 -5.10 17.22
C LYS A 51 21.25 -6.43 17.94
N LYS A 52 20.27 -6.49 18.84
CA LYS A 52 20.01 -7.69 19.66
C LYS A 52 19.32 -8.77 18.85
N THR A 53 20.12 -9.74 18.42
CA THR A 53 19.72 -10.96 17.70
C THR A 53 19.57 -12.17 18.62
N LYS A 54 19.06 -11.97 19.85
CA LYS A 54 18.91 -13.06 20.84
C LYS A 54 17.50 -13.09 21.45
N PRO A 55 16.96 -14.30 21.74
CA PRO A 55 15.72 -14.50 22.48
C PRO A 55 15.60 -13.64 23.76
N PRO A 56 14.37 -13.28 24.19
CA PRO A 56 13.07 -13.75 23.70
C PRO A 56 12.47 -12.93 22.55
N LEU A 57 13.04 -11.77 22.21
CA LEU A 57 12.53 -10.88 21.16
C LEU A 57 12.67 -11.55 19.78
N THR A 58 11.74 -11.26 18.86
CA THR A 58 11.69 -11.87 17.52
C THR A 58 11.62 -10.85 16.39
N HIS A 59 11.58 -9.55 16.70
CA HIS A 59 11.43 -8.49 15.71
C HIS A 59 12.58 -8.43 14.71
N PHE A 60 13.80 -8.76 15.14
CA PHE A 60 14.97 -8.78 14.26
C PHE A 60 14.85 -9.79 13.11
N LEU A 61 14.01 -10.82 13.27
CA LEU A 61 13.72 -11.78 12.20
C LEU A 61 13.06 -11.12 10.98
N ALA A 62 12.49 -9.92 11.13
CA ALA A 62 11.89 -9.20 10.01
C ALA A 62 12.92 -8.87 8.92
N TRP A 63 14.16 -8.53 9.28
CA TRP A 63 15.20 -8.24 8.30
C TRP A 63 16.21 -9.38 8.15
N THR A 64 16.53 -10.11 9.24
CA THR A 64 17.54 -11.18 9.15
C THR A 64 17.08 -12.39 8.36
N ASN A 65 15.77 -12.68 8.27
CA ASN A 65 15.26 -13.77 7.42
C ASN A 65 15.40 -13.47 5.92
N ALA A 66 15.64 -12.21 5.55
CA ALA A 66 15.92 -11.77 4.19
C ALA A 66 17.40 -11.37 4.01
N ASP A 67 18.27 -11.92 4.88
CA ASP A 67 19.73 -11.76 4.90
C ASP A 67 20.24 -10.32 5.09
N TYR A 68 19.42 -9.44 5.65
CA TYR A 68 19.85 -8.09 6.04
C TYR A 68 20.41 -8.06 7.46
N TYR A 69 21.43 -7.22 7.67
CA TYR A 69 22.05 -6.94 8.95
C TYR A 69 22.07 -5.44 9.21
N VAL A 70 21.94 -5.02 10.47
CA VAL A 70 22.03 -3.61 10.85
C VAL A 70 23.49 -3.18 10.87
N VAL A 71 23.88 -2.28 9.97
CA VAL A 71 25.25 -1.77 9.85
C VAL A 71 25.43 -0.40 10.49
N ASP A 72 24.39 0.46 10.48
CA ASP A 72 24.39 1.76 11.15
C ASP A 72 23.08 2.04 11.88
N VAL A 73 23.18 2.73 13.02
CA VAL A 73 22.03 3.07 13.89
C VAL A 73 22.16 4.52 14.33
N LYS A 74 21.34 5.40 13.75
CA LYS A 74 21.16 6.78 14.19
C LYS A 74 19.83 6.89 14.93
N LEU A 75 19.89 6.75 16.26
CA LEU A 75 18.71 6.75 17.13
C LEU A 75 17.81 7.97 16.87
N GLY A 76 16.51 7.71 16.69
CA GLY A 76 15.51 8.74 16.39
C GLY A 76 15.57 9.34 14.98
N SER A 77 16.51 8.90 14.13
CA SER A 77 16.67 9.40 12.78
C SER A 77 16.50 8.29 11.75
N SER A 78 17.45 7.36 11.67
CA SER A 78 17.48 6.34 10.63
C SER A 78 18.29 5.11 11.01
N ILE A 79 18.00 3.99 10.36
CA ILE A 79 18.71 2.72 10.49
C ILE A 79 19.13 2.27 9.10
N THR A 80 20.38 1.83 8.97
CA THR A 80 20.93 1.27 7.73
C THR A 80 21.09 -0.23 7.87
N PHE A 81 20.53 -0.94 6.89
CA PHE A 81 20.55 -2.38 6.76
C PHE A 81 21.37 -2.76 5.52
N SER A 82 22.20 -3.79 5.61
CA SER A 82 22.96 -4.30 4.47
C SER A 82 22.96 -5.81 4.41
N ARG A 83 22.86 -6.37 3.19
CA ARG A 83 23.13 -7.79 2.90
C ARG A 83 24.62 -8.08 2.78
N LEU A 84 25.40 -7.07 2.41
CA LEU A 84 26.83 -7.18 2.27
C LEU A 84 27.45 -7.15 3.66
N ASN A 85 28.29 -8.15 3.94
CA ASN A 85 29.13 -8.12 5.12
C ASN A 85 30.07 -6.91 4.98
N PRO A 86 30.12 -5.96 5.94
CA PRO A 86 30.96 -4.76 5.85
C PRO A 86 32.48 -5.06 5.74
N PHE A 87 32.88 -6.33 5.74
CA PHE A 87 34.26 -6.81 5.59
C PHE A 87 34.59 -7.43 4.22
N GLU A 88 33.64 -7.54 3.28
CA GLU A 88 33.88 -7.99 1.91
C GLU A 88 33.64 -6.85 0.93
N HIS A 89 34.69 -6.09 0.61
CA HIS A 89 34.68 -5.15 -0.51
C HIS A 89 34.90 -5.91 -1.81
N ASN A 90 33.85 -6.06 -2.60
CA ASN A 90 34.00 -6.23 -4.04
C ASN A 90 33.51 -4.93 -4.70
N GLU A 91 34.48 -4.17 -5.21
CA GLU A 91 34.23 -3.07 -6.14
C GLU A 91 33.67 -3.66 -7.44
N THR A 92 32.75 -2.93 -8.05
CA THR A 92 32.04 -3.23 -9.31
C THR A 92 30.80 -4.10 -9.17
N ASP A 93 29.68 -3.49 -8.76
CA ASP A 93 28.38 -3.85 -9.31
C ASP A 93 27.56 -2.58 -9.54
N ASP A 94 27.04 -2.47 -10.76
CA ASP A 94 26.13 -1.41 -11.22
C ASP A 94 24.81 -1.56 -10.44
N TYR A 95 24.69 -0.84 -9.31
CA TYR A 95 23.50 -0.79 -8.44
C TYR A 95 22.30 -0.16 -9.16
N LYS A 96 21.79 -0.81 -10.21
CA LYS A 96 20.54 -0.42 -10.85
C LYS A 96 19.39 -0.67 -9.88
N ASN A 97 19.00 0.42 -9.22
CA ASN A 97 17.85 0.58 -8.33
C ASN A 97 16.68 -0.33 -8.68
N THR A 98 16.50 -1.39 -7.89
CA THR A 98 15.19 -2.01 -7.73
C THR A 98 14.73 -1.76 -6.29
N ASN A 99 13.55 -1.14 -6.21
CA ASN A 99 12.97 -0.55 -5.01
C ASN A 99 12.08 -1.56 -4.29
N ALA A 100 12.03 -1.50 -2.96
CA ALA A 100 11.24 -2.39 -2.13
C ALA A 100 9.88 -1.77 -1.82
N PHE A 101 8.82 -2.58 -1.83
CA PHE A 101 7.52 -2.14 -1.35
C PHE A 101 6.76 -3.24 -0.63
N VAL A 102 5.79 -2.82 0.18
CA VAL A 102 4.85 -3.70 0.86
C VAL A 102 3.42 -3.19 0.64
N ILE A 103 2.49 -4.11 0.39
CA ILE A 103 1.05 -3.84 0.43
C ILE A 103 0.53 -4.33 1.77
N ARG A 104 -0.17 -3.46 2.51
CA ARG A 104 -0.84 -3.82 3.77
C ARG A 104 -2.19 -3.13 3.90
N SER A 105 -3.06 -3.68 4.74
CA SER A 105 -4.30 -2.99 5.12
C SER A 105 -4.00 -1.73 5.92
N ILE A 106 -4.90 -0.75 5.77
CA ILE A 106 -4.89 0.50 6.53
C ILE A 106 -5.10 0.25 8.03
N GLU A 107 -4.37 1.00 8.85
CA GLU A 107 -4.48 1.01 10.31
C GLU A 107 -4.87 2.38 10.85
N THR A 108 -5.22 2.45 12.13
CA THR A 108 -5.82 3.65 12.75
C THR A 108 -4.86 4.85 12.77
N GLU A 109 -3.57 4.55 12.81
CA GLU A 109 -2.42 5.44 12.75
C GLU A 109 -2.26 6.07 11.37
N ASP A 110 -2.68 5.38 10.30
CA ASP A 110 -2.58 5.86 8.92
C ASP A 110 -3.62 6.90 8.55
N ALA A 111 -4.57 7.22 9.43
CA ALA A 111 -5.69 8.09 9.09
C ALA A 111 -5.25 9.46 8.52
N ARG A 112 -4.17 10.07 9.05
CA ARG A 112 -3.63 11.32 8.53
C ARG A 112 -2.79 11.10 7.26
N PRO A 113 -1.80 10.17 7.23
CA PRO A 113 -1.07 9.86 6.00
C PRO A 113 -1.95 9.48 4.81
N TYR A 114 -3.04 8.74 5.04
CA TYR A 114 -4.00 8.36 4.00
C TYR A 114 -4.75 9.57 3.43
N ILE A 115 -5.15 10.53 4.27
CA ILE A 115 -5.77 11.77 3.80
C ILE A 115 -4.79 12.54 2.91
N ASN A 116 -3.56 12.73 3.38
CA ASN A 116 -2.52 13.42 2.60
C ASN A 116 -2.27 12.71 1.26
N LEU A 117 -2.20 11.37 1.26
CA LEU A 117 -2.02 10.57 0.04
C LEU A 117 -3.17 10.80 -0.96
N LEU A 118 -4.43 10.83 -0.49
CA LEU A 118 -5.59 11.12 -1.34
C LEU A 118 -5.52 12.54 -1.92
N GLU A 119 -5.19 13.53 -1.08
CA GLU A 119 -5.06 14.92 -1.49
C GLU A 119 -3.98 15.09 -2.58
N GLU A 120 -2.82 14.47 -2.40
CA GLU A 120 -1.74 14.48 -3.39
C GLU A 120 -2.18 13.85 -4.71
N ILE A 121 -2.76 12.64 -4.68
CA ILE A 121 -3.20 11.95 -5.90
C ILE A 121 -4.31 12.73 -6.62
N TYR A 122 -5.27 13.32 -5.89
CA TYR A 122 -6.33 14.12 -6.52
C TYR A 122 -5.85 15.44 -7.12
N ASN A 123 -4.70 15.96 -6.68
CA ASN A 123 -4.07 17.11 -7.31
C ASN A 123 -3.27 16.72 -8.57
N GLU A 124 -2.92 15.45 -8.74
CA GLU A 124 -2.15 14.95 -9.88
C GLU A 124 -3.02 14.52 -11.07
N THR A 125 -4.34 14.36 -10.90
CA THR A 125 -5.22 13.91 -11.99
C THR A 125 -6.67 14.42 -11.89
N ASP A 126 -7.23 14.80 -13.05
CA ASP A 126 -8.63 15.20 -13.18
C ASP A 126 -9.60 14.02 -13.40
N TYR A 127 -9.08 12.78 -13.45
CA TYR A 127 -9.88 11.60 -13.83
C TYR A 127 -10.54 10.89 -12.65
N LEU A 128 -10.30 11.35 -11.43
CA LEU A 128 -10.94 10.82 -10.23
C LEU A 128 -12.21 11.61 -9.88
N PRO A 129 -13.23 10.97 -9.27
CA PRO A 129 -14.54 11.61 -9.06
C PRO A 129 -14.53 12.86 -8.17
N TYR A 130 -13.49 13.01 -7.36
CA TYR A 130 -13.35 14.12 -6.42
C TYR A 130 -12.18 14.99 -6.82
N ALA A 131 -12.43 16.29 -6.99
CA ALA A 131 -11.37 17.28 -6.93
C ALA A 131 -10.87 17.40 -5.48
N SER A 132 -9.58 17.66 -5.28
CA SER A 132 -8.95 17.77 -3.96
C SER A 132 -9.69 18.73 -3.01
N GLU A 133 -10.26 19.81 -3.54
CA GLU A 133 -11.01 20.82 -2.80
C GLU A 133 -12.36 20.31 -2.24
N THR A 134 -12.89 19.20 -2.76
CA THR A 134 -14.25 18.74 -2.49
C THR A 134 -14.32 17.62 -1.44
N ARG A 135 -13.27 16.80 -1.30
CA ARG A 135 -13.26 15.67 -0.37
C ARG A 135 -12.64 16.06 0.97
N GLN A 136 -13.40 16.79 1.79
CA GLN A 136 -12.98 17.19 3.14
C GLN A 136 -13.01 16.00 4.13
N LEU A 137 -11.99 15.15 4.06
CA LEU A 137 -11.82 14.06 5.02
C LEU A 137 -11.15 14.57 6.30
N THR A 138 -11.72 14.21 7.44
CA THR A 138 -11.09 14.46 8.75
C THR A 138 -10.49 13.17 9.30
N VAL A 139 -9.42 13.29 10.09
CA VAL A 139 -8.80 12.13 10.77
C VAL A 139 -9.84 11.33 11.57
N GLN A 140 -10.75 12.00 12.27
CA GLN A 140 -11.83 11.35 13.01
C GLN A 140 -12.81 10.63 12.07
N GLY A 141 -13.18 11.27 10.95
CA GLY A 141 -14.06 10.68 9.94
C GLY A 141 -13.47 9.40 9.34
N VAL A 142 -12.20 9.44 8.92
CA VAL A 142 -11.52 8.25 8.39
C VAL A 142 -11.42 7.16 9.45
N ARG A 143 -11.07 7.47 10.70
CA ARG A 143 -11.05 6.47 11.78
C ARG A 143 -12.42 5.84 12.04
N LYS A 144 -13.50 6.63 11.92
CA LYS A 144 -14.87 6.10 12.00
C LYS A 144 -15.16 5.14 10.85
N MET A 145 -14.82 5.51 9.61
CA MET A 145 -14.96 4.64 8.43
C MET A 145 -14.18 3.33 8.61
N MET A 146 -12.93 3.38 9.10
CA MET A 146 -12.16 2.18 9.42
C MET A 146 -12.86 1.28 10.44
N GLY A 147 -13.54 1.86 11.43
CA GLY A 147 -14.37 1.12 12.39
C GLY A 147 -15.56 0.42 11.72
N GLU A 148 -16.18 1.06 10.73
CA GLU A 148 -17.28 0.49 9.95
C GLU A 148 -16.78 -0.64 9.02
N TRP A 149 -15.66 -0.44 8.32
CA TRP A 149 -15.02 -1.45 7.48
C TRP A 149 -14.65 -2.72 8.26
N ARG A 150 -14.05 -2.56 9.45
CA ARG A 150 -13.71 -3.70 10.34
C ARG A 150 -14.95 -4.50 10.75
N LYS A 151 -16.10 -3.85 10.92
CA LYS A 151 -17.38 -4.53 11.23
C LYS A 151 -17.97 -5.23 10.01
N ALA A 152 -17.96 -4.56 8.86
CA ALA A 152 -18.54 -5.08 7.62
C ALA A 152 -17.76 -6.27 7.06
N LYS A 153 -16.45 -6.34 7.32
CA LYS A 153 -15.51 -7.40 6.88
C LYS A 153 -15.33 -7.55 5.36
N ASN A 154 -16.20 -6.94 4.56
CA ASN A 154 -16.18 -6.90 3.10
C ASN A 154 -15.64 -5.57 2.54
N SER A 155 -15.13 -4.69 3.40
CA SER A 155 -14.55 -3.40 2.99
C SER A 155 -13.20 -3.16 3.68
N THR A 156 -12.26 -2.51 2.98
CA THR A 156 -10.96 -2.10 3.52
C THR A 156 -10.28 -1.07 2.61
N VAL A 157 -9.15 -0.53 3.05
CA VAL A 157 -8.19 0.14 2.18
C VAL A 157 -6.86 -0.58 2.27
N LEU A 158 -6.27 -0.89 1.12
CA LEU A 158 -4.91 -1.36 0.98
C LEU A 158 -4.00 -0.19 0.65
N LEU A 159 -2.84 -0.12 1.29
CA LEU A 159 -1.83 0.91 1.10
C LEU A 159 -0.56 0.28 0.56
N CYS A 160 0.05 0.92 -0.43
CA CYS A 160 1.39 0.59 -0.90
C CYS A 160 2.40 1.50 -0.23
N ILE A 161 3.32 0.91 0.54
CA ILE A 161 4.44 1.61 1.14
C ILE A 161 5.71 1.25 0.35
N PHE A 162 6.24 2.21 -0.38
CA PHE A 162 7.35 2.05 -1.30
C PHE A 162 8.57 2.79 -0.75
N ASN A 163 9.65 2.05 -0.45
CA ASN A 163 10.83 2.58 0.25
C ASN A 163 10.48 3.42 1.49
N GLY A 164 9.44 3.03 2.25
CA GLY A 164 9.00 3.76 3.44
C GLY A 164 8.00 4.90 3.21
N GLN A 165 7.65 5.20 1.96
CA GLN A 165 6.73 6.28 1.59
C GLN A 165 5.39 5.74 1.10
N PHE A 166 4.31 6.45 1.38
CA PHE A 166 2.98 6.12 0.84
C PHE A 166 2.96 6.41 -0.67
N ALA A 167 2.87 5.36 -1.48
CA ALA A 167 2.96 5.44 -2.95
C ALA A 167 1.61 5.35 -3.65
N GLY A 168 0.63 4.71 -3.02
CA GLY A 168 -0.69 4.52 -3.59
C GLY A 168 -1.61 3.75 -2.66
N TYR A 169 -2.88 3.68 -3.04
CA TYR A 169 -3.92 2.99 -2.30
C TYR A 169 -4.86 2.25 -3.25
N LEU A 170 -5.58 1.27 -2.68
CA LEU A 170 -6.75 0.67 -3.29
C LEU A 170 -7.82 0.47 -2.21
N ALA A 171 -8.93 1.17 -2.34
CA ALA A 171 -10.10 1.01 -1.49
C ALA A 171 -11.01 -0.07 -2.05
N LEU A 172 -11.43 -1.02 -1.21
CA LEU A 172 -12.49 -1.98 -1.51
C LEU A 172 -13.70 -1.65 -0.65
N THR A 173 -14.85 -1.43 -1.30
CA THR A 173 -16.13 -1.18 -0.63
C THR A 173 -17.13 -2.25 -1.04
N GLY A 174 -17.38 -3.21 -0.16
CA GLY A 174 -18.34 -4.28 -0.38
C GLY A 174 -19.79 -3.81 -0.32
N ASP A 175 -20.66 -4.43 -1.12
CA ASP A 175 -22.09 -4.13 -1.10
C ASP A 175 -22.77 -4.75 0.14
N ASN A 176 -23.73 -4.03 0.72
CA ASN A 176 -24.48 -4.47 1.90
C ASN A 176 -25.81 -5.17 1.55
N ALA A 177 -26.30 -5.05 0.32
CA ALA A 177 -27.49 -5.74 -0.13
C ALA A 177 -27.22 -7.24 -0.19
N SER A 178 -28.11 -8.04 0.42
CA SER A 178 -27.92 -9.50 0.56
C SER A 178 -27.63 -10.23 -0.75
N ARG A 179 -28.19 -9.75 -1.87
CA ARG A 179 -27.98 -10.32 -3.22
C ARG A 179 -26.69 -9.85 -3.90
N ARG A 180 -26.02 -8.85 -3.35
CA ARG A 180 -24.79 -8.24 -3.88
C ARG A 180 -23.60 -8.32 -2.94
N GLN A 181 -23.71 -9.01 -1.80
CA GLN A 181 -22.60 -9.17 -0.83
C GLN A 181 -21.31 -9.76 -1.45
N HIS A 182 -21.43 -10.45 -2.59
CA HIS A 182 -20.32 -11.00 -3.36
C HIS A 182 -19.59 -9.96 -4.24
N VAL A 183 -20.03 -8.70 -4.22
CA VAL A 183 -19.53 -7.60 -5.06
C VAL A 183 -18.80 -6.58 -4.20
N ALA A 184 -17.64 -6.12 -4.68
CA ALA A 184 -16.96 -4.96 -4.13
C ALA A 184 -16.69 -3.92 -5.21
N HIS A 185 -17.00 -2.67 -4.90
CA HIS A 185 -16.53 -1.53 -5.67
C HIS A 185 -15.07 -1.23 -5.31
N ILE A 186 -14.22 -0.98 -6.31
CA ILE A 186 -12.82 -0.62 -6.07
C ILE A 186 -12.50 0.81 -6.56
N GLU A 187 -11.71 1.52 -5.77
CA GLU A 187 -11.07 2.77 -6.15
C GLU A 187 -9.56 2.59 -6.01
N ILE A 188 -8.77 2.94 -7.03
CA ILE A 188 -7.31 2.82 -7.00
C ILE A 188 -6.68 4.16 -7.36
N GLY A 189 -5.62 4.53 -6.64
CA GLY A 189 -4.82 5.72 -6.94
C GLY A 189 -3.35 5.46 -6.65
N VAL A 190 -2.48 5.93 -7.55
CA VAL A 190 -1.03 5.84 -7.42
C VAL A 190 -0.43 7.18 -7.74
N LYS A 191 0.40 7.68 -6.82
CA LYS A 191 1.15 8.93 -7.01
C LYS A 191 1.97 8.87 -8.28
N GLU A 192 2.02 9.95 -9.03
CA GLU A 192 2.68 10.05 -10.34
C GLU A 192 4.13 9.55 -10.29
N SER A 193 4.87 9.96 -9.25
CA SER A 193 6.28 9.58 -9.04
C SER A 193 6.51 8.08 -8.80
N PHE A 194 5.45 7.32 -8.50
CA PHE A 194 5.47 5.87 -8.27
C PHE A 194 4.76 5.06 -9.37
N GLN A 195 4.24 5.73 -10.40
CA GLN A 195 3.65 5.04 -11.55
C GLN A 195 4.72 4.29 -12.35
N LYS A 196 4.26 3.30 -13.15
CA LYS A 196 5.12 2.43 -13.99
C LYS A 196 6.17 1.62 -13.21
N GLN A 197 6.08 1.57 -11.87
CA GLN A 197 6.94 0.78 -10.98
C GLN A 197 6.22 -0.45 -10.37
N GLY A 198 5.10 -0.88 -10.97
CA GLY A 198 4.36 -2.07 -10.52
C GLY A 198 3.44 -1.86 -9.31
N VAL A 199 3.34 -0.64 -8.77
CA VAL A 199 2.51 -0.32 -7.59
C VAL A 199 1.03 -0.64 -7.82
N ALA A 200 0.44 -0.15 -8.91
CA ALA A 200 -0.98 -0.39 -9.21
C ALA A 200 -1.29 -1.89 -9.40
N THR A 201 -0.41 -2.61 -10.10
CA THR A 201 -0.54 -4.06 -10.30
C THR A 201 -0.48 -4.82 -8.97
N SER A 202 0.45 -4.46 -8.09
CA SER A 202 0.61 -5.12 -6.79
C SER A 202 -0.57 -4.84 -5.85
N LEU A 203 -1.08 -3.61 -5.86
CA LEU A 203 -2.31 -3.24 -5.16
C LEU A 203 -3.50 -4.08 -5.66
N LEU A 204 -3.69 -4.16 -6.98
CA LEU A 204 -4.79 -4.90 -7.59
C LEU A 204 -4.71 -6.40 -7.30
N GLN A 205 -3.54 -7.02 -7.46
CA GLN A 205 -3.35 -8.44 -7.15
C GLN A 205 -3.62 -8.76 -5.66
N THR A 206 -3.16 -7.88 -4.76
CA THR A 206 -3.43 -8.02 -3.33
C THR A 206 -4.92 -7.86 -3.03
N ALA A 207 -5.60 -6.94 -3.73
CA ALA A 207 -7.03 -6.72 -3.60
C ALA A 207 -7.86 -7.91 -4.09
N GLU A 208 -7.47 -8.52 -5.22
CA GLU A 208 -8.10 -9.74 -5.75
C GLU A 208 -7.98 -10.90 -4.75
N GLN A 209 -6.78 -11.14 -4.20
CA GLN A 209 -6.60 -12.18 -3.17
C GLN A 209 -7.42 -11.88 -1.90
N TRP A 210 -7.39 -10.63 -1.44
CA TRP A 210 -8.15 -10.21 -0.26
C TRP A 210 -9.66 -10.41 -0.44
N ALA A 211 -10.15 -10.17 -1.66
CA ALA A 211 -11.55 -10.35 -2.05
C ALA A 211 -11.95 -11.83 -2.07
N LEU A 212 -11.11 -12.69 -2.67
CA LEU A 212 -11.28 -14.14 -2.68
C LEU A 212 -11.37 -14.72 -1.26
N ASP A 213 -10.47 -14.30 -0.36
CA ASP A 213 -10.47 -14.71 1.05
C ASP A 213 -11.77 -14.35 1.79
N ARG A 214 -12.60 -13.46 1.22
CA ARG A 214 -13.87 -12.96 1.76
C ARG A 214 -15.09 -13.38 0.96
N ASN A 215 -14.94 -14.30 0.01
CA ASN A 215 -16.01 -14.75 -0.89
C ASN A 215 -16.60 -13.62 -1.76
N ILE A 216 -15.82 -12.56 -2.00
CA ILE A 216 -16.14 -11.57 -3.02
C ILE A 216 -15.70 -12.17 -4.36
N THR A 217 -16.65 -12.33 -5.28
CA THR A 217 -16.44 -12.97 -6.59
C THR A 217 -16.47 -11.95 -7.72
N ARG A 218 -16.70 -10.68 -7.42
CA ARG A 218 -16.78 -9.61 -8.40
C ARG A 218 -16.16 -8.32 -7.87
N LEU A 219 -15.26 -7.75 -8.66
CA LEU A 219 -14.77 -6.38 -8.49
C LEU A 219 -15.35 -5.52 -9.60
N GLU A 220 -15.81 -4.31 -9.26
CA GLU A 220 -16.35 -3.36 -10.22
C GLU A 220 -15.90 -1.93 -9.92
N LEU A 221 -15.82 -1.10 -10.96
CA LEU A 221 -15.50 0.31 -10.84
C LEU A 221 -15.99 1.11 -12.07
N SER A 222 -15.89 2.43 -11.99
CA SER A 222 -16.03 3.30 -13.15
C SER A 222 -14.68 3.95 -13.49
N VAL A 223 -14.44 4.16 -14.78
CA VAL A 223 -13.24 4.85 -15.27
C VAL A 223 -13.66 5.96 -16.22
N CYS A 224 -13.06 7.14 -16.09
CA CYS A 224 -13.26 8.23 -17.04
C CYS A 224 -12.96 7.76 -18.48
N SER A 225 -13.87 8.04 -19.42
CA SER A 225 -13.70 7.70 -20.84
C SER A 225 -12.45 8.33 -21.48
N GLN A 226 -11.94 9.42 -20.90
CA GLN A 226 -10.69 10.08 -21.31
C GLN A 226 -9.44 9.49 -20.65
N ASP A 227 -9.56 8.78 -19.53
CA ASP A 227 -8.44 8.12 -18.86
C ASP A 227 -8.03 6.84 -19.58
N LYS A 228 -7.26 7.00 -20.66
CA LYS A 228 -6.76 5.89 -21.48
C LYS A 228 -5.77 5.01 -20.72
N ALA A 229 -5.05 5.58 -19.75
CA ALA A 229 -4.07 4.83 -18.97
C ALA A 229 -4.78 3.80 -18.06
N SER A 230 -5.81 4.22 -17.32
CA SER A 230 -6.61 3.31 -16.50
C SER A 230 -7.36 2.30 -17.34
N GLN A 231 -7.95 2.71 -18.48
CA GLN A 231 -8.61 1.78 -19.40
C GLN A 231 -7.67 0.65 -19.86
N GLN A 232 -6.45 0.98 -20.28
CA GLN A 232 -5.45 0.00 -20.70
C GLN A 232 -4.98 -0.87 -19.53
N PHE A 233 -4.78 -0.27 -18.36
CA PHE A 233 -4.38 -0.98 -17.15
C PHE A 233 -5.42 -2.05 -16.78
N PHE A 234 -6.69 -1.68 -16.68
CA PHE A 234 -7.75 -2.61 -16.30
C PHE A 234 -8.00 -3.67 -17.38
N ALA A 235 -7.98 -3.31 -18.66
CA ALA A 235 -8.08 -4.28 -19.75
C ALA A 235 -6.96 -5.33 -19.69
N LYS A 236 -5.72 -4.92 -19.39
CA LYS A 236 -4.57 -5.84 -19.21
C LYS A 236 -4.77 -6.81 -18.03
N HIS A 237 -5.52 -6.41 -17.01
CA HIS A 237 -5.84 -7.25 -15.85
C HIS A 237 -7.21 -7.94 -15.98
N GLU A 238 -7.70 -8.10 -17.21
CA GLU A 238 -8.90 -8.87 -17.55
C GLU A 238 -10.22 -8.28 -17.04
N PHE A 239 -10.25 -6.97 -16.77
CA PHE A 239 -11.51 -6.26 -16.57
C PHE A 239 -12.18 -6.01 -17.93
N ILE A 240 -13.51 -6.09 -17.94
CA ILE A 240 -14.35 -5.95 -19.14
C ILE A 240 -15.26 -4.74 -18.96
N VAL A 241 -15.45 -3.96 -20.04
CA VAL A 241 -16.45 -2.89 -20.09
C VAL A 241 -17.85 -3.47 -20.20
N GLU A 242 -18.72 -3.09 -19.27
CA GLU A 242 -20.12 -3.54 -19.20
C GLU A 242 -21.12 -2.47 -19.64
N GLY A 243 -20.69 -1.20 -19.67
CA GLY A 243 -21.54 -0.11 -20.11
C GLY A 243 -20.87 1.25 -20.05
N THR A 244 -21.59 2.26 -20.53
CA THR A 244 -21.17 3.66 -20.53
C THR A 244 -22.24 4.50 -19.84
N ARG A 245 -21.80 5.34 -18.91
CA ARG A 245 -22.63 6.36 -18.28
C ARG A 245 -22.34 7.69 -18.95
N HIS A 246 -23.27 8.17 -19.76
CA HIS A 246 -23.07 9.38 -20.56
C HIS A 246 -23.06 10.64 -19.69
N GLN A 247 -22.15 11.57 -19.99
CA GLN A 247 -22.05 12.90 -19.36
C GLN A 247 -22.05 12.86 -17.83
N SER A 248 -21.46 11.82 -17.24
CA SER A 248 -21.55 11.57 -15.80
C SER A 248 -20.50 12.31 -14.97
N MET A 249 -19.46 12.84 -15.61
CA MET A 249 -18.49 13.71 -14.97
C MET A 249 -18.37 15.04 -15.72
N PHE A 250 -17.95 16.06 -14.98
CA PHE A 250 -17.64 17.38 -15.52
C PHE A 250 -16.16 17.66 -15.24
N VAL A 251 -15.34 17.62 -16.30
CA VAL A 251 -13.88 17.71 -16.23
C VAL A 251 -13.42 18.76 -17.22
N ASN A 252 -12.60 19.72 -16.76
CA ASN A 252 -12.04 20.79 -17.61
C ASN A 252 -13.10 21.49 -18.47
N ASP A 253 -14.20 21.90 -17.83
CA ASP A 253 -15.37 22.56 -18.43
C ASP A 253 -16.12 21.73 -19.49
N THR A 254 -15.93 20.41 -19.52
CA THR A 254 -16.59 19.51 -20.46
C THR A 254 -17.27 18.34 -19.76
N PHE A 255 -18.45 17.96 -20.25
CA PHE A 255 -19.10 16.72 -19.82
C PHE A 255 -18.42 15.53 -20.49
N VAL A 256 -18.04 14.55 -19.67
CA VAL A 256 -17.35 13.34 -20.12
C VAL A 256 -18.08 12.10 -19.59
N ASP A 257 -17.97 11.02 -20.36
CA ASP A 257 -18.59 9.75 -20.02
C ASP A 257 -17.72 8.96 -19.03
N GLU A 258 -18.34 8.08 -18.25
CA GLU A 258 -17.66 7.02 -17.50
C GLU A 258 -17.94 5.65 -18.10
N LEU A 259 -16.95 4.78 -18.06
CA LEU A 259 -17.06 3.38 -18.43
C LEU A 259 -17.23 2.54 -17.17
N PHE A 260 -18.32 1.78 -17.08
CA PHE A 260 -18.45 0.75 -16.05
C PHE A 260 -17.65 -0.47 -16.45
N ILE A 261 -16.72 -0.88 -15.60
CA ILE A 261 -15.85 -2.02 -15.83
C ILE A 261 -15.88 -2.98 -14.64
N SER A 262 -15.74 -4.27 -14.92
CA SER A 262 -15.77 -5.30 -13.89
C SER A 262 -14.83 -6.45 -14.18
N LYS A 263 -14.49 -7.20 -13.14
CA LYS A 263 -13.81 -8.50 -13.24
C LYS A 263 -14.50 -9.51 -12.34
N LEU A 264 -14.73 -10.71 -12.86
CA LEU A 264 -15.16 -11.85 -12.08
C LEU A 264 -13.93 -12.60 -11.57
N LEU A 265 -13.88 -12.83 -10.26
CA LEU A 265 -12.82 -13.58 -9.60
C LEU A 265 -13.17 -15.07 -9.58
N LYS A 266 -12.16 -15.92 -9.74
CA LYS A 266 -12.30 -17.39 -9.77
C LYS A 266 -11.53 -18.04 -8.64
#